data_AF-A0A1Q3MJB2-F1
#
_entry.id   AF-A0A1Q3MJB2-F1
#
_cell.length_a   1.000
_cell.length_b   1.000
_cell.length_c   1.000
_cell.angle_alpha   90.00
_cell.angle_beta   90.00
_cell.angle_gamma   90.00
#
_symmetry.space_group_name_H-M   'P 1'
#
loop_
_entity.id
_entity.type
_entity.pdbx_description
1 polymer ?
#
loop_
_entity_poly.entity_id
_entity_poly.type
_entity_poly.pdbx_seq_one_letter_code
_entity_poly.pdbx_strand_id
1 'polypeptide(L)'
;MGEFPKHTNAQIHIVEPGNEIDAYYNVNLHFLPRVGEHIELFSNLDLKSGHSHVHRLVVVSIEHNVHDISGDQTGHHLVSIFAKYAEG
;
A
#
# COMPACT_ATOMS: atom_id res chain seq x y z
N MET A 1 11.75 -18.27 15.75
CA MET A 1 11.07 -17.70 14.57
C MET A 1 10.41 -16.42 15.02
N GLY A 2 10.80 -15.27 14.47
CA GLY A 2 10.24 -13.97 14.86
C GLY A 2 8.78 -13.88 14.40
N GLU A 3 7.89 -13.48 15.30
CA GLU A 3 6.51 -13.15 14.96
C GLU A 3 6.54 -11.95 14.00
N PHE A 4 6.03 -12.14 12.78
CA PHE A 4 5.74 -11.01 11.92
C PHE A 4 4.70 -10.12 12.64
N PRO A 5 4.86 -8.79 12.61
CA PRO A 5 3.89 -7.91 13.25
C PRO A 5 2.49 -8.20 12.69
N LYS A 6 1.50 -8.32 13.57
CA LYS A 6 0.09 -8.62 13.24
C LYS A 6 -0.55 -7.61 12.27
N HIS A 7 0.16 -6.53 11.99
CA HIS A 7 -0.25 -5.33 11.29
C HIS A 7 0.98 -4.72 10.62
N THR A 8 0.97 -4.59 9.29
CA THR A 8 2.04 -3.95 8.52
C THR A 8 1.59 -2.57 8.08
N ASN A 9 2.35 -1.53 8.44
CA ASN A 9 2.14 -0.19 7.90
C ASN A 9 2.57 -0.19 6.44
N ALA A 10 1.68 0.22 5.54
CA ALA A 10 1.94 0.24 4.12
C ALA A 10 1.42 1.51 3.45
N GLN A 11 2.01 1.83 2.31
CA GLN A 11 1.57 2.87 1.40
C GLN A 11 1.16 2.23 0.09
N ILE A 12 -0.08 2.43 -0.33
CA ILE A 12 -0.54 1.97 -1.66
C ILE A 12 -0.42 3.15 -2.61
N HIS A 13 0.51 3.04 -3.57
CA HIS A 13 0.71 3.97 -4.67
C HIS A 13 -0.08 3.50 -5.88
N ILE A 14 -0.96 4.36 -6.39
CA ILE A 14 -1.65 4.08 -7.65
C ILE A 14 -0.75 4.56 -8.80
N VAL A 15 -0.39 3.63 -9.68
CA VAL A 15 0.45 3.89 -10.86
C VAL A 15 -0.40 3.76 -12.12
N GLU A 16 -0.52 4.86 -12.88
CA GLU A 16 -1.14 4.85 -14.20
C GLU A 16 -0.07 4.80 -15.31
N PRO A 17 -0.34 4.11 -16.43
CA PRO A 17 0.60 4.06 -17.54
C PRO A 17 0.90 5.48 -18.07
N GLY A 18 2.13 5.94 -17.88
CA GLY A 18 2.60 7.24 -18.38
C GLY A 18 2.46 8.41 -17.41
N ASN A 19 2.06 8.18 -16.15
CA ASN A 19 2.02 9.22 -15.12
C ASN A 19 3.00 8.94 -13.97
N GLU A 20 3.60 10.00 -13.41
CA GLU A 20 4.24 9.92 -12.10
C GLU A 20 3.14 9.68 -11.04
N ILE A 21 3.47 8.98 -9.95
CA ILE A 21 2.54 8.52 -8.90
C ILE A 21 1.47 9.59 -8.58
N ASP A 22 0.22 9.33 -8.96
CA ASP A 22 -0.88 10.32 -8.86
C ASP A 22 -1.39 10.49 -7.42
N ALA A 23 -1.40 9.40 -6.66
CA ALA A 23 -1.93 9.36 -5.30
C ALA A 23 -1.33 8.20 -4.49
N TYR A 24 -1.30 8.36 -3.16
CA TYR A 24 -0.99 7.29 -2.25
C TYR A 24 -1.95 7.24 -1.06
N TYR A 25 -2.20 6.02 -0.57
CA TYR A 25 -3.01 5.76 0.61
C TYR A 25 -2.18 5.11 1.71
N ASN A 26 -2.13 5.74 2.88
CA ASN A 26 -1.55 5.11 4.08
C ASN A 26 -2.57 4.11 4.65
N VAL A 27 -2.18 2.84 4.73
CA VAL A 27 -3.04 1.76 5.20
C VAL A 27 -2.31 0.90 6.22
N ASN A 28 -3.10 0.20 7.04
CA ASN A 28 -2.60 -0.84 7.91
C ASN A 28 -3.12 -2.19 7.41
N LEU A 29 -2.20 -3.06 7.01
CA LEU A 29 -2.53 -4.34 6.40
C LEU A 29 -2.45 -5.47 7.42
N HIS A 30 -3.51 -6.28 7.48
CA HIS A 30 -3.52 -7.53 8.24
C HIS A 30 -2.64 -8.62 7.58
N PHE A 31 -2.55 -8.59 6.25
CA PHE A 31 -1.70 -9.46 5.46
C PHE A 31 -1.12 -8.66 4.30
N LEU A 32 0.12 -8.97 3.92
CA LEU A 32 0.73 -8.38 2.75
C LEU A 32 0.23 -9.11 1.49
N PRO A 33 -0.39 -8.42 0.52
CA PRO A 33 -0.86 -9.04 -0.71
C PRO A 33 0.33 -9.48 -1.57
N ARG A 34 0.06 -10.26 -2.62
CA ARG A 34 1.07 -10.67 -3.61
C ARG A 34 0.97 -9.87 -4.89
N VAL A 35 2.06 -9.81 -5.66
CA VAL A 35 2.03 -9.28 -7.02
C VAL A 35 1.03 -10.07 -7.87
N GLY A 36 0.18 -9.36 -8.60
CA GLY A 36 -0.94 -9.89 -9.38
C GLY A 36 -2.24 -10.10 -8.59
N GLU A 37 -2.23 -9.91 -7.26
CA GLU A 37 -3.43 -10.04 -6.45
C GLU A 37 -4.36 -8.83 -6.62
N HIS A 38 -5.66 -9.09 -6.61
CA HIS A 38 -6.68 -8.04 -6.60
C HIS A 38 -6.91 -7.56 -5.18
N ILE A 39 -6.88 -6.24 -4.98
CA ILE A 39 -7.18 -5.60 -3.70
C ILE A 39 -8.30 -4.57 -3.88
N GLU A 40 -9.10 -4.38 -2.84
CA GLU A 40 -10.11 -3.33 -2.79
C GLU A 40 -9.76 -2.35 -1.67
N LEU A 41 -9.66 -1.06 -2.02
CA LEU A 41 -9.38 0.01 -1.08
C LEU A 41 -10.61 0.89 -0.91
N PHE A 42 -11.02 1.09 0.35
CA PHE A 42 -12.12 1.97 0.71
C PHE A 42 -11.59 3.26 1.33
N SER A 43 -11.92 4.41 0.74
CA SER A 43 -11.48 5.74 1.17
C SER A 43 -12.63 6.56 1.74
N ASN A 44 -12.64 6.75 3.07
CA ASN A 44 -13.59 7.65 3.72
C ASN A 44 -13.39 9.12 3.32
N LEU A 45 -12.18 9.49 2.89
CA LEU A 45 -11.88 10.85 2.41
C LEU A 45 -12.55 11.07 1.05
N ASP A 46 -12.42 10.12 0.12
CA ASP A 46 -13.05 10.20 -1.19
C ASP A 46 -14.57 10.20 -1.09
N LEU A 47 -15.12 9.39 -0.17
CA LEU A 47 -16.56 9.39 0.13
C LEU A 47 -17.06 10.77 0.57
N LYS A 48 -16.32 11.46 1.43
CA LYS A 48 -16.69 12.81 1.92
C LYS A 48 -16.57 13.88 0.84
N SER A 49 -15.64 13.71 -0.10
CA SER A 49 -15.40 14.64 -1.22
C SER A 49 -16.32 14.37 -2.42
N GLY A 50 -17.16 13.32 -2.37
CA GLY A 50 -18.05 12.93 -3.48
C GLY A 50 -17.34 12.22 -4.64
N HIS A 51 -16.10 11.76 -4.43
CA HIS A 51 -15.36 10.96 -5.41
C HIS A 51 -15.66 9.46 -5.23
N SER A 52 -15.22 8.63 -6.20
CA SER A 52 -15.28 7.19 -6.05
C SER A 52 -14.50 6.77 -4.80
N HIS A 53 -15.18 6.12 -3.86
CA HIS A 53 -14.62 5.75 -2.57
C HIS A 53 -14.19 4.29 -2.50
N VAL A 54 -14.55 3.49 -3.51
CA VAL A 54 -14.09 2.11 -3.68
C VAL A 54 -13.15 2.07 -4.87
N HIS A 55 -11.93 1.61 -4.63
CA HIS A 55 -10.88 1.48 -5.64
C HIS A 55 -10.52 0.00 -5.77
N ARG A 56 -10.80 -0.59 -6.93
CA ARG A 56 -10.41 -1.97 -7.24
C ARG A 56 -9.09 -1.95 -8.00
N LEU A 57 -8.08 -2.58 -7.42
CA LEU A 57 -6.71 -2.48 -7.89
C LEU A 57 -6.11 -3.87 -8.09
N VAL A 58 -5.09 -3.95 -8.93
CA VAL A 58 -4.21 -5.11 -9.08
C VAL A 58 -2.81 -4.70 -8.63
N VAL A 59 -2.21 -5.49 -7.74
CA VAL A 59 -0.84 -5.25 -7.26
C VAL A 59 0.15 -5.51 -8.39
N VAL A 60 1.01 -4.53 -8.67
CA VAL A 60 2.02 -4.57 -9.72
C VAL A 60 3.40 -4.85 -9.15
N SER A 61 3.75 -4.19 -8.04
CA SER A 61 5.02 -4.42 -7.34
C SER A 61 4.89 -4.13 -5.86
N ILE A 62 5.81 -4.68 -5.08
CA ILE A 62 5.89 -4.48 -3.63
C ILE A 62 7.35 -4.20 -3.30
N GLU A 63 7.59 -3.09 -2.61
CA GLU A 63 8.91 -2.67 -2.15
C GLU A 63 8.95 -2.64 -0.64
N HIS A 64 9.96 -3.30 -0.07
CA HIS A 64 10.19 -3.35 1.36
C HIS A 64 11.27 -2.33 1.72
N ASN A 65 10.87 -1.22 2.31
CA ASN A 65 11.76 -0.19 2.81
C ASN A 65 12.11 -0.52 4.26
N VAL A 66 13.25 -1.20 4.42
CA VAL A 66 13.80 -1.56 5.74
C VAL A 66 14.97 -0.64 6.02
N HIS A 67 14.79 0.24 6.99
CA HIS A 67 15.86 1.05 7.53
C HIS A 67 16.34 0.41 8.83
N ASP A 68 17.49 -0.25 8.73
CA ASP A 68 18.23 -0.70 9.90
C ASP A 68 18.82 0.52 10.61
N ILE A 69 18.80 0.50 11.94
CA ILE A 69 19.38 1.58 12.75
C ILE A 69 20.36 0.95 13.73
N SER A 70 21.61 1.39 13.67
CA SER A 70 22.61 1.05 14.69
C SER A 70 22.42 1.94 15.93
N GLY A 71 22.10 1.36 17.10
CA GLY A 71 22.03 2.06 18.40
C GLY A 71 20.65 2.01 19.08
N ASP A 72 20.38 2.97 19.99
CA ASP A 72 19.16 3.08 20.83
C ASP A 72 17.90 3.57 20.07
N GLN A 73 17.92 3.57 18.74
CA GLN A 73 16.82 4.03 17.91
C GLN A 73 16.07 2.84 17.31
N THR A 74 14.73 2.92 17.31
CA THR A 74 13.86 1.85 16.80
C THR A 74 13.89 1.80 15.28
N GLY A 75 14.42 0.70 14.73
CA GLY A 75 14.32 0.38 13.30
C GLY A 75 12.87 0.48 12.79
N HIS A 76 12.70 0.92 11.54
CA HIS A 76 11.39 1.04 10.92
C HIS A 76 11.29 0.18 9.67
N HIS A 77 10.14 -0.50 9.54
CA HIS A 77 9.78 -1.28 8.37
C HIS A 77 8.52 -0.69 7.76
N LEU A 78 8.66 -0.14 6.55
CA LEU A 78 7.57 0.40 5.75
C LEU A 78 7.46 -0.41 4.45
N VAL A 79 6.25 -0.72 4.03
CA VAL A 79 6.02 -1.40 2.75
C VAL A 79 5.32 -0.46 1.78
N SER A 80 5.87 -0.33 0.58
CA SER A 80 5.22 0.39 -0.53
C SER A 80 4.63 -0.64 -1.49
N ILE A 81 3.35 -0.52 -1.77
CA ILE A 81 2.62 -1.36 -2.72
C ILE A 81 2.26 -0.50 -3.91
N PHE A 82 2.73 -0.86 -5.08
CA PHE A 82 2.34 -0.20 -6.32
C PHE A 82 1.24 -1.01 -6.96
N ALA A 83 0.15 -0.35 -7.30
CA ALA A 83 -1.02 -1.00 -7.86
C ALA A 83 -1.61 -0.15 -9.00
N LYS A 84 -2.29 -0.82 -9.93
CA LYS A 84 -3.05 -0.15 -11.00
C LYS A 84 -4.53 -0.45 -10.84
N TYR A 85 -5.41 0.38 -11.40
CA TYR A 85 -6.82 0.04 -11.49
C TYR A 85 -7.03 -1.28 -12.21
N ALA A 86 -7.89 -2.13 -11.65
CA ALA A 86 -8.31 -3.35 -12.33
C ALA A 86 -9.07 -2.96 -13.59
N GLU A 87 -8.65 -3.49 -14.74
CA GLU A 87 -9.43 -3.37 -15.98
C GLU A 87 -10.77 -4.09 -15.77
N GLY A 88 -11.86 -3.38 -16.07
CA GLY A 88 -13.24 -3.87 -15.95
C GLY A 88 -13.68 -4.70 -17.15
#